data_AF-A0AAP5UZP8-F1
#
_entry.id   AF-A0AAP5UZP8-F1
#
_cell.length_a   1.000
_cell.length_b   1.000
_cell.length_c   1.000
_cell.angle_alpha   90.00
_cell.angle_beta   90.00
_cell.angle_gamma   90.00
#
_symmetry.space_group_name_H-M   'P 1'
#
loop_
_entity.id
_entity.type
_entity.pdbx_description
1 polymer ?
#
loop_
_entity_poly.entity_id
_entity_poly.type
_entity_poly.pdbx_seq_one_letter_code
_entity_poly.pdbx_strand_id
1 'polypeptide(L)' 'MTWYALAQACLAYGYNDLKKTLAGVDCVPPPDTVFEVGGKRFWIIAAIHYNRQSWFVRHVLTHAESDLWTRKNLNS' A
#
# COMPACT_ATOMS: atom_id res chain seq x y z
N MET A 1 15.99 0.30 -5.90
CA MET A 1 14.83 -0.45 -6.45
C MET A 1 13.57 0.39 -6.26
N THR A 2 12.64 0.37 -7.22
CA THR A 2 11.37 1.10 -7.12
C THR A 2 10.29 0.24 -6.47
N TRP A 3 9.32 0.88 -5.82
CA TRP A 3 8.15 0.19 -5.27
C TRP A 3 7.41 -0.64 -6.32
N TYR A 4 7.26 -0.11 -7.53
CA TYR A 4 6.59 -0.80 -8.63
C TYR A 4 7.24 -2.14 -9.01
N ALA A 5 8.58 -2.19 -9.04
CA ALA A 5 9.30 -3.42 -9.34
C ALA A 5 9.12 -4.48 -8.25
N LEU A 6 9.11 -4.05 -6.98
CA LEU A 6 8.83 -4.94 -5.84
C LEU A 6 7.38 -5.44 -5.89
N ALA A 7 6.41 -4.57 -6.18
CA ALA A 7 5.01 -4.92 -6.30
C ALA A 7 4.76 -5.92 -7.44
N GLN A 8 5.39 -5.72 -8.61
CA GLN A 8 5.29 -6.65 -9.74
C GLN A 8 5.88 -8.04 -9.44
N ALA A 9 6.96 -8.09 -8.67
CA ALA A 9 7.60 -9.34 -8.29
C ALA A 9 6.99 -10.00 -7.04
N CYS A 10 6.06 -9.33 -6.35
CA CYS A 10 5.51 -9.80 -5.09
C CYS A 10 4.41 -10.84 -5.32
N LEU A 11 4.68 -12.07 -4.88
CA LEU A 11 3.69 -13.11 -4.74
C LEU A 11 3.27 -13.23 -3.27
N ALA A 12 2.27 -12.43 -2.88
CA ALA A 12 1.73 -12.48 -1.53
C ALA A 12 0.48 -13.35 -1.50
N TYR A 13 0.40 -14.29 -0.56
CA TYR A 13 -0.80 -15.09 -0.29
C TYR A 13 -1.56 -14.58 0.94
N GLY A 14 -1.02 -13.55 1.59
CA GLY A 14 -1.66 -12.83 2.67
C GLY A 14 -0.78 -11.68 3.15
N TYR A 15 -1.26 -10.97 4.17
CA TYR A 15 -0.61 -9.77 4.71
C TYR A 15 0.82 -10.03 5.22
N ASN A 16 1.09 -11.19 5.82
CA ASN A 16 2.43 -11.51 6.33
C ASN A 16 3.47 -11.67 5.21
N ASP A 17 3.08 -12.26 4.07
CA ASP A 17 3.98 -12.43 2.93
C ASP A 17 4.22 -11.10 2.21
N LEU A 18 3.16 -10.29 2.12
CA LEU A 18 3.24 -8.92 1.63
C LEU A 18 4.24 -8.11 2.45
N LYS A 19 4.12 -8.14 3.79
CA LYS A 19 4.99 -7.39 4.70
C LYS A 19 6.45 -7.87 4.66
N LYS A 20 6.70 -9.17 4.40
CA LYS A 20 8.06 -9.69 4.19
C LYS A 20 8.66 -9.18 2.88
N THR A 21 7.88 -9.15 1.81
CA THR A 21 8.35 -8.73 0.47
C THR A 21 8.57 -7.22 0.39
N LEU A 22 7.75 -6.46 1.10
CA LEU A 22 7.80 -5.00 1.16
C LEU A 22 8.38 -4.48 2.48
N ALA A 23 9.25 -5.25 3.14
CA ALA A 23 9.88 -4.90 4.40
C ALA A 23 10.57 -3.52 4.29
N GLY A 24 9.91 -2.49 4.82
CA GLY A 24 10.31 -1.08 4.66
C GLY A 24 9.18 -0.13 4.29
N VAL A 25 8.00 -0.66 3.96
CA VAL A 25 6.82 0.14 3.67
C VAL A 25 5.78 -0.09 4.77
N ASP A 26 5.38 0.99 5.45
CA ASP A 26 4.34 0.97 6.46
C ASP A 26 3.00 0.62 5.79
N CYS A 27 2.56 -0.63 5.98
CA CYS A 27 1.31 -1.16 5.44
C CYS A 27 0.22 -1.12 6.50
N VAL A 28 -0.86 -0.38 6.25
CA VAL A 28 -2.04 -0.33 7.14
C VAL A 28 -3.03 -1.44 6.74
N PRO A 29 -3.60 -2.19 7.71
CA PRO A 29 -4.52 -3.31 7.44
C PRO A 29 -5.90 -2.87 6.86
N PRO A 30 -6.70 -3.85 6.36
CA PRO A 30 -7.76 -3.68 5.34
C PRO A 30 -8.93 -2.74 5.72
N PRO A 31 -9.73 -2.25 4.73
CA PRO A 31 -9.94 -2.84 3.38
C PRO A 31 -8.89 -2.51 2.32
N ASP A 32 -8.18 -1.38 2.44
CA ASP A 32 -7.18 -0.95 1.46
C ASP A 32 -5.79 -0.93 2.10
N THR A 33 -4.79 -1.41 1.36
CA THR A 33 -3.39 -1.39 1.82
C THR A 33 -2.72 -0.10 1.39
N VAL A 34 -2.17 0.62 2.36
CA VAL A 34 -1.44 1.87 2.15
C VAL A 34 0.05 1.59 2.06
N PHE A 35 0.75 2.24 1.15
CA PHE A 35 2.19 2.09 0.94
C PHE A 35 2.87 3.45 0.93
N GLU A 36 3.73 3.72 1.91
CA GLU A 36 4.61 4.88 1.89
C GLU A 36 5.82 4.64 0.95
N VAL A 37 5.99 5.50 -0.05
CA VAL A 37 7.06 5.37 -1.06
C VAL A 37 7.88 6.64 -1.19
N GLY A 38 9.14 6.48 -1.63
CA GLY A 38 10.04 7.62 -1.89
C GLY A 38 10.44 8.41 -0.62
N GLY A 39 10.52 7.74 0.54
CA GLY A 39 10.86 8.38 1.82
C GLY A 39 9.71 9.19 2.42
N LYS A 40 8.52 8.58 2.52
CA LYS A 40 7.27 9.20 3.03
C LYS A 40 6.71 10.36 2.19
N ARG A 41 7.20 10.56 0.96
CA ARG A 41 6.74 11.64 0.07
C ARG A 41 5.39 11.35 -0.56
N PHE A 42 5.15 10.08 -0.89
CA PHE A 42 3.92 9.63 -1.53
C PHE A 42 3.35 8.42 -0.81
N TRP A 43 2.03 8.32 -0.83
CA TRP A 43 1.25 7.26 -0.23
C TRP A 43 0.42 6.61 -1.32
N ILE A 44 0.67 5.33 -1.60
CA ILE A 44 -0.08 4.56 -2.60
C ILE A 44 -1.12 3.73 -1.86
N ILE A 45 -2.39 3.89 -2.21
CA ILE A 45 -3.49 3.12 -1.66
C ILE A 45 -3.89 2.10 -2.70
N ALA A 46 -3.76 0.82 -2.39
CA ALA A 46 -4.11 -0.25 -3.30
C ALA A 46 -4.93 -1.35 -2.63
N ALA A 47 -5.88 -1.89 -3.39
CA ALA A 47 -6.58 -3.12 -3.04
C ALA A 47 -5.80 -4.32 -3.57
N ILE A 48 -5.48 -5.27 -2.70
CA ILE A 48 -4.75 -6.48 -3.06
C ILE A 48 -5.69 -7.67 -3.05
N HIS A 49 -5.82 -8.31 -4.20
CA HIS A 49 -6.55 -9.55 -4.37
C HIS A 49 -5.57 -10.71 -4.35
N TYR A 50 -5.24 -11.22 -3.15
CA TYR A 50 -4.26 -12.30 -2.97
C TYR A 50 -4.60 -13.54 -3.81
N ASN A 51 -5.87 -13.95 -3.87
CA ASN A 51 -6.28 -15.13 -4.67
C ASN A 51 -5.98 -15.00 -6.17
N ARG A 52 -5.96 -13.76 -6.69
CA ARG A 52 -5.73 -13.47 -8.11
C ARG A 52 -4.33 -12.92 -8.39
N GLN A 53 -3.49 -12.78 -7.36
CA GLN A 53 -2.17 -12.14 -7.44
C GLN A 53 -2.25 -10.79 -8.18
N SER A 54 -3.30 -10.02 -7.89
CA SER A 54 -3.63 -8.79 -8.62
C SER A 54 -3.74 -7.61 -7.66
N TRP A 55 -3.18 -6.47 -8.08
CA TRP A 55 -3.10 -5.26 -7.28
C TRP A 55 -3.79 -4.13 -8.04
N PHE A 56 -4.70 -3.43 -7.38
CA PHE A 56 -5.43 -2.31 -7.95
C PHE A 56 -5.06 -1.05 -7.20
N VAL A 57 -4.29 -0.16 -7.83
CA VAL A 57 -3.98 1.16 -7.26
C VAL A 57 -5.25 2.02 -7.35
N ARG A 58 -5.77 2.43 -6.20
CA ARG A 58 -6.94 3.31 -6.09
C ARG A 58 -6.54 4.77 -6.06
N HIS A 59 -5.52 5.10 -5.28
CA HIS A 59 -5.06 6.46 -5.07
C HIS A 59 -3.54 6.53 -4.97
N VAL A 60 -2.99 7.65 -5.44
CA VAL A 60 -1.61 8.07 -5.15
C VAL A 60 -1.72 9.45 -4.54
N LEU A 61 -1.33 9.57 -3.28
CA LEU A 61 -1.49 10.78 -2.47
C LEU A 61 -0.12 11.38 -2.17
N THR A 62 -0.06 12.70 -2.10
CA THR A 62 1.02 13.46 -1.49
C THR A 62 0.92 13.40 0.04
N HIS A 63 1.99 13.82 0.73
CA HIS A 63 2.01 13.89 2.19
C HIS A 63 0.87 14.76 2.79
N ALA A 64 0.48 15.84 2.12
CA ALA A 64 -0.62 16.68 2.59
C ALA A 64 -1.98 15.99 2.43
N GLU A 65 -2.16 15.25 1.34
CA GLU A 65 -3.40 14.52 1.05
C GLU A 65 -3.57 13.28 1.93
N SER A 66 -2.47 12.66 2.36
CA SER A 66 -2.52 11.50 3.26
C SER A 66 -3.09 11.84 4.63
N ASP A 67 -2.80 13.04 5.19
CA ASP A 67 -3.39 13.48 6.47
C ASP A 67 -4.91 13.63 6.37
N LEU A 68 -5.37 14.26 5.29
CA LEU A 68 -6.79 14.40 4.98
C LEU A 68 -7.48 13.05 4.76
N TRP A 69 -6.83 12.15 4.01
CA TRP A 69 -7.36 10.81 3.75
C TRP A 69 -7.47 9.99 5.05
N THR A 70 -6.44 10.01 5.89
CA THR A 70 -6.40 9.35 7.20
C THR A 70 -7.56 9.82 8.07
N ARG A 71 -7.75 11.14 8.20
CA ARG A 71 -8.86 11.71 9.00
C ARG A 71 -10.24 11.32 8.51
N LYS A 72 -10.43 11.18 7.19
CA LYS A 72 -11.71 10.80 6.58
C LYS A 72 -12.02 9.31 6.70
N ASN A 73 -11.01 8.43 6.67
CA ASN A 73 -11.22 6.99 6.56
C ASN A 73 -11.02 6.22 7.89
N LEU A 74 -10.39 6.83 8.91
CA LEU A 74 -10.21 6.20 10.24
C LEU A 74 -11.29 6.58 11.27
N ASN A 75 -12.16 7.53 10.97
CA ASN A 75 -13.20 8.03 11.88
C ASN A 75 -14.64 7.65 11.46
N SER A 76 -14.82 6.57 10.68
CA SER A 76 -16.15 6.12 10.26
C SER A 76 -16.45 4.68 10.63
#